data_AF-F5ZA60-F1
#
_entry.id   AF-F5ZA60-F1
#
_cell.length_a   1.000
_cell.length_b   1.000
_cell.length_c   1.000
_cell.angle_alpha   90.00
_cell.angle_beta   90.00
_cell.angle_gamma   90.00
#
_symmetry.space_group_name_H-M   'P 1'
#
loop_
_entity.id
_entity.type
_entity.pdbx_description
1 polymer ?
#
loop_
_entity_poly.entity_id
_entity_poly.type
_entity_poly.pdbx_seq_one_letter_code
_entity_poly.pdbx_strand_id
1 'polypeptide(L)'
;MYNKFRVYSASHIGHREENQDAHAVLIKPQYGEFLCVVADGMGGHKGGAFAAQKVVDVCTQKWNENDSIEEPENFLTELAFSAHSAILDSQIEEFAQAQSLVCMLYVNLAQSIFMSMHVGDCRTFQFKNESFVKRTVDQSLAQLHALKGDISDDEIASHPDQNKIYSSLGGSEPPSPLIERYETSGNVFLVCSDGFWELFTQQSLGGVLENIESDKDLDTLIQQQLANKNQHDNTTAILIKLWPEETAGSGPTPQEQYGIKSPEPELLKPESAEKESNRVEVPTEENIDPTQFHSDVKSSTVKNTAEQSSHSQYKLLLGLGVLIILITLGYYFLSRPISIDSASLPHQKTSNANSSEANPPIPLPRSDSNSQSKQQDNLPLESSEKSSKEVIGTDTSSADSGNIETRRSTPDIPVSSIDDAIEKTVEALREEGDLGEDDELKVANRGREIGNSQVIKLQQFYKGLPVYGAETITLVRENKIASINSKTLNDINIDTTPALSADEAFTLAEDEVKSTLRMLQQAQLIIFKKGDNYLLVWRAEVEKATGEQVMLFLDSSNALIVEEISLHISEGLVDETK
;
A
#
# COMPACT_ATOMS: atom_id res chain seq x y z
N MET A 1 12.26 -17.80 -2.72
CA MET A 1 12.36 -16.52 -1.98
C MET A 1 13.30 -15.58 -2.72
N TYR A 2 13.03 -14.29 -2.68
CA TYR A 2 13.96 -13.26 -3.15
C TYR A 2 14.91 -12.90 -2.00
N ASN A 3 16.23 -12.88 -2.23
CA ASN A 3 17.21 -12.49 -1.21
C ASN A 3 18.15 -11.36 -1.63
N LYS A 4 18.03 -10.91 -2.89
CA LYS A 4 18.72 -9.74 -3.42
C LYS A 4 17.69 -8.81 -4.04
N PHE A 5 17.85 -7.51 -3.81
CA PHE A 5 17.05 -6.48 -4.45
C PHE A 5 17.93 -5.31 -4.86
N ARG A 6 17.41 -4.49 -5.78
CA ARG A 6 17.90 -3.15 -6.07
C ARG A 6 16.71 -2.23 -6.16
N VAL A 7 16.90 -1.01 -5.66
CA VAL A 7 15.95 0.08 -5.85
C VAL A 7 16.65 1.15 -6.68
N TYR A 8 15.94 1.70 -7.65
CA TYR A 8 16.34 2.87 -8.41
C TYR A 8 15.25 3.94 -8.26
N SER A 9 15.60 5.22 -8.25
CA SER A 9 14.60 6.29 -8.20
C SER A 9 15.01 7.52 -9.02
N ALA A 10 14.01 8.19 -9.58
CA ALA A 10 14.16 9.45 -10.29
C ALA A 10 12.94 10.34 -10.04
N SER A 11 13.16 11.65 -9.93
CA SER A 11 12.12 12.67 -9.85
C SER A 11 12.53 13.84 -10.75
N HIS A 12 11.62 14.27 -11.62
CA HIS A 12 11.85 15.31 -12.61
C HIS A 12 10.71 16.33 -12.62
N ILE A 13 11.06 17.61 -12.69
CA ILE A 13 10.12 18.76 -12.65
C ILE A 13 9.13 18.81 -13.83
N GLY A 14 9.33 17.97 -14.84
CA GLY A 14 8.53 17.98 -16.07
C GLY A 14 8.64 19.32 -16.79
N HIS A 15 7.48 19.93 -17.06
CA HIS A 15 7.35 21.27 -17.62
C HIS A 15 6.70 22.27 -16.63
N ARG A 16 6.74 21.99 -15.32
CA ARG A 16 6.23 22.88 -14.26
C ARG A 16 7.30 23.90 -13.81
N GLU A 17 6.88 24.95 -13.08
CA GLU A 17 7.81 25.95 -12.48
C GLU A 17 8.46 25.46 -11.17
N GLU A 18 7.85 24.49 -10.50
CA GLU A 18 8.25 23.90 -9.22
C GLU A 18 8.05 22.38 -9.30
N ASN A 19 8.86 21.60 -8.57
CA ASN A 19 8.60 20.17 -8.41
C ASN A 19 7.75 19.99 -7.15
N GLN A 20 6.52 19.50 -7.32
CA GLN A 20 5.56 19.31 -6.25
C GLN A 20 5.49 17.84 -5.79
N ASP A 21 6.12 16.92 -6.54
CA ASP A 21 6.39 15.54 -6.11
C ASP A 21 7.46 15.50 -4.99
N ALA A 22 7.35 14.51 -4.11
CA ALA A 22 8.39 14.08 -3.17
C ALA A 22 8.44 12.55 -3.07
N HIS A 23 9.61 11.97 -2.81
CA HIS A 23 9.75 10.52 -2.66
C HIS A 23 10.80 10.12 -1.61
N ALA A 24 10.68 8.88 -1.13
CA ALA A 24 11.66 8.26 -0.24
C ALA A 24 11.79 6.76 -0.46
N VAL A 25 13.00 6.25 -0.22
CA VAL A 25 13.32 4.81 -0.15
C VAL A 25 13.93 4.56 1.21
N LEU A 26 13.16 3.93 2.09
CA LEU A 26 13.52 3.69 3.49
C LEU A 26 13.79 2.19 3.66
N ILE A 27 14.98 1.82 4.13
CA ILE A 27 15.44 0.42 4.14
C ILE A 27 15.99 0.08 5.53
N LYS A 28 15.64 -1.11 6.03
CA LYS A 28 16.24 -1.72 7.22
C LYS A 28 16.81 -3.09 6.83
N PRO A 29 18.07 -3.16 6.35
CA PRO A 29 18.64 -4.38 5.79
C PRO A 29 18.63 -5.57 6.76
N GLN A 30 18.71 -5.30 8.08
CA GLN A 30 18.71 -6.32 9.13
C GLN A 30 17.38 -7.11 9.20
N TYR A 31 16.23 -6.44 9.12
CA TYR A 31 14.90 -7.08 9.12
C TYR A 31 14.49 -7.59 7.72
N GLY A 32 15.29 -7.31 6.68
CA GLY A 32 14.91 -7.57 5.27
C GLY A 32 13.76 -6.69 4.80
N GLU A 33 13.53 -5.54 5.45
CA GLU A 33 12.40 -4.65 5.24
C GLU A 33 12.77 -3.40 4.41
N PHE A 34 11.84 -2.95 3.58
CA PHE A 34 11.87 -1.60 3.02
C PHE A 34 10.48 -1.02 2.75
N LEU A 35 10.40 0.31 2.82
CA LEU A 35 9.24 1.13 2.48
C LEU A 35 9.64 2.13 1.40
N CYS A 36 9.01 2.02 0.22
CA CYS A 36 9.09 3.03 -0.83
C CYS A 36 7.87 3.94 -0.75
N VAL A 37 8.06 5.25 -0.87
CA VAL A 37 6.98 6.26 -0.83
C VAL A 37 7.14 7.20 -2.03
N VAL A 38 6.07 7.41 -2.79
CA VAL A 38 5.95 8.51 -3.77
C VAL A 38 4.70 9.31 -3.42
N ALA A 39 4.86 10.62 -3.26
CA ALA A 39 3.81 11.58 -2.99
C ALA A 39 3.79 12.65 -4.07
N ASP A 40 2.63 12.93 -4.63
CA ASP A 40 2.33 14.06 -5.53
C ASP A 40 1.67 15.17 -4.69
N GLY A 41 1.92 16.44 -5.02
CA GLY A 41 1.56 17.61 -4.24
C GLY A 41 0.71 18.60 -5.03
N MET A 42 -0.54 18.80 -4.61
CA MET A 42 -1.46 19.78 -5.21
C MET A 42 -1.88 20.88 -4.22
N GLY A 43 -2.44 21.98 -4.75
CA GLY A 43 -2.86 23.15 -3.96
C GLY A 43 -2.34 24.51 -4.45
N GLY A 44 -1.48 24.52 -5.48
CA GLY A 44 -0.95 25.74 -6.09
C GLY A 44 0.29 26.32 -5.38
N HIS A 45 1.23 26.85 -6.19
CA HIS A 45 2.57 27.28 -5.74
C HIS A 45 3.17 26.30 -4.71
N LYS A 46 3.79 26.81 -3.63
CA LYS A 46 4.47 26.01 -2.61
C LYS A 46 3.58 25.00 -1.87
N GLY A 47 2.25 25.15 -1.94
CA GLY A 47 1.32 24.31 -1.17
C GLY A 47 1.44 22.83 -1.53
N GLY A 48 1.62 22.52 -2.82
CA GLY A 48 1.81 21.15 -3.30
C GLY A 48 3.11 20.53 -2.79
N ALA A 49 4.25 21.17 -3.11
CA ALA A 49 5.58 20.71 -2.67
C ALA A 49 5.69 20.59 -1.14
N PHE A 50 5.05 21.50 -0.39
CA PHE A 50 4.95 21.39 1.07
C PHE A 50 4.17 20.14 1.49
N ALA A 51 3.01 19.87 0.89
CA ALA A 51 2.18 18.71 1.24
C ALA A 51 2.90 17.38 0.95
N ALA A 52 3.46 17.20 -0.25
CA ALA A 52 4.17 15.97 -0.60
C ALA A 52 5.40 15.71 0.28
N GLN A 53 6.21 16.75 0.54
CA GLN A 53 7.31 16.64 1.49
C GLN A 53 6.82 16.28 2.90
N LYS A 54 5.68 16.82 3.34
CA LYS A 54 5.09 16.49 4.65
C LYS A 54 4.67 15.02 4.76
N VAL A 55 4.21 14.41 3.68
CA VAL A 55 3.95 12.95 3.63
C VAL A 55 5.26 12.18 3.84
N VAL A 56 6.31 12.53 3.09
CA VAL A 56 7.63 11.88 3.18
C VAL A 56 8.26 12.05 4.58
N ASP A 57 8.17 13.23 5.18
CA ASP A 57 8.65 13.51 6.53
C ASP A 57 7.99 12.60 7.57
N VAL A 58 6.66 12.48 7.54
CA VAL A 58 5.88 11.66 8.48
C VAL A 58 6.18 10.17 8.29
N CYS A 59 6.29 9.70 7.05
CA CYS A 59 6.66 8.32 6.75
C CYS A 59 8.07 8.00 7.25
N THR A 60 9.02 8.91 7.03
CA THR A 60 10.41 8.77 7.48
C THR A 60 10.51 8.78 9.01
N GLN A 61 9.76 9.64 9.69
CA GLN A 61 9.69 9.66 11.15
C GLN A 61 9.14 8.33 11.68
N LYS A 62 7.94 7.92 11.26
CA LYS A 62 7.28 6.71 11.78
C LYS A 62 8.01 5.41 11.43
N TRP A 63 8.70 5.37 10.29
CA TRP A 63 9.59 4.25 9.94
C TRP A 63 10.75 4.09 10.93
N ASN A 64 11.32 5.20 11.40
CA ASN A 64 12.43 5.23 12.34
C ASN A 64 11.99 5.15 13.82
N GLU A 65 10.69 5.35 14.12
CA GLU A 65 10.10 5.13 15.45
C GLU A 65 9.87 3.65 15.77
N ASN A 66 9.88 2.77 14.76
CA ASN A 66 9.67 1.33 14.88
C ASN A 66 10.95 0.58 14.49
N ASP A 67 11.25 -0.56 15.13
CA ASP A 67 12.37 -1.42 14.76
C ASP A 67 12.02 -2.30 13.54
N SER A 68 11.06 -3.22 13.66
CA SER A 68 10.44 -3.96 12.54
C SER A 68 8.98 -3.52 12.37
N ILE A 69 8.32 -3.89 11.26
CA ILE A 69 6.88 -3.65 11.04
C ILE A 69 6.09 -4.96 11.10
N GLU A 70 5.54 -5.27 12.27
CA GLU A 70 4.76 -6.48 12.57
C GLU A 70 3.38 -6.50 11.88
N GLU A 71 2.64 -5.39 11.94
CA GLU A 71 1.31 -5.24 11.31
C GLU A 71 1.35 -4.22 10.16
N PRO A 72 1.89 -4.58 8.97
CA PRO A 72 2.09 -3.62 7.88
C PRO A 72 0.80 -3.01 7.32
N GLU A 73 -0.33 -3.71 7.43
CA GLU A 73 -1.65 -3.21 7.01
C GLU A 73 -2.12 -2.04 7.90
N ASN A 74 -1.93 -2.18 9.22
CA ASN A 74 -2.25 -1.14 10.19
C ASN A 74 -1.23 0.00 10.13
N PHE A 75 0.07 -0.31 10.00
CA PHE A 75 1.13 0.69 9.85
C PHE A 75 0.95 1.58 8.61
N LEU A 76 0.73 1.00 7.42
CA LEU A 76 0.48 1.77 6.19
C LEU A 76 -0.79 2.64 6.30
N THR A 77 -1.83 2.14 6.97
CA THR A 77 -3.04 2.91 7.28
C THR A 77 -2.73 4.08 8.23
N GLU A 78 -1.92 3.85 9.27
CA GLU A 78 -1.50 4.88 10.21
C GLU A 78 -0.67 5.97 9.53
N LEU A 79 0.25 5.61 8.61
CA LEU A 79 1.03 6.57 7.83
C LEU A 79 0.13 7.53 7.05
N ALA A 80 -0.89 7.02 6.36
CA ALA A 80 -1.82 7.84 5.58
C ALA A 80 -2.61 8.83 6.46
N PHE A 81 -3.20 8.37 7.56
CA PHE A 81 -3.95 9.25 8.47
C PHE A 81 -3.03 10.24 9.20
N SER A 82 -1.82 9.83 9.58
CA SER A 82 -0.83 10.70 10.22
C SER A 82 -0.37 11.80 9.28
N ALA A 83 -0.09 11.48 8.01
CA ALA A 83 0.31 12.44 6.99
C ALA A 83 -0.83 13.42 6.66
N HIS A 84 -2.07 12.94 6.51
CA HIS A 84 -3.25 13.80 6.32
C HIS A 84 -3.42 14.80 7.48
N SER A 85 -3.39 14.34 8.74
CA SER A 85 -3.47 15.24 9.91
C SER A 85 -2.30 16.22 9.95
N ALA A 86 -1.08 15.76 9.69
CA ALA A 86 0.12 16.61 9.73
C ALA A 86 0.14 17.69 8.62
N ILE A 87 -0.53 17.47 7.49
CA ILE A 87 -0.78 18.51 6.48
C ILE A 87 -1.82 19.51 7.00
N LEU A 88 -2.97 19.04 7.51
CA LEU A 88 -4.04 19.90 8.05
C LEU A 88 -3.55 20.79 9.20
N ASP A 89 -2.83 20.23 10.17
CA ASP A 89 -2.24 20.95 11.31
C ASP A 89 -1.20 22.00 10.89
N SER A 90 -0.71 21.92 9.64
CA SER A 90 0.26 22.86 9.06
C SER A 90 -0.39 23.94 8.16
N GLN A 91 -1.72 23.97 8.00
CA GLN A 91 -2.43 24.92 7.12
C GLN A 91 -2.49 26.35 7.72
N ILE A 92 -1.34 27.04 7.69
CA ILE A 92 -1.29 28.51 7.68
C ILE A 92 -1.83 29.06 6.36
N GLU A 93 -2.11 30.37 6.30
CA GLU A 93 -2.76 31.02 5.15
C GLU A 93 -2.03 30.82 3.80
N GLU A 94 -0.71 30.62 3.81
CA GLU A 94 0.11 30.30 2.61
C GLU A 94 -0.11 28.86 2.09
N PHE A 95 -0.65 27.95 2.91
CA PHE A 95 -0.82 26.51 2.63
C PHE A 95 -2.28 26.04 2.78
N ALA A 96 -3.27 26.94 2.84
CA ALA A 96 -4.67 26.61 3.11
C ALA A 96 -5.40 25.77 2.03
N GLN A 97 -4.70 25.36 0.96
CA GLN A 97 -5.17 24.41 -0.06
C GLN A 97 -4.17 23.27 -0.31
N ALA A 98 -3.12 23.15 0.52
CA ALA A 98 -2.10 22.13 0.41
C ALA A 98 -2.69 20.72 0.64
N GLN A 99 -2.58 19.86 -0.38
CA GLN A 99 -3.03 18.48 -0.37
C GLN A 99 -2.01 17.59 -1.09
N SER A 100 -2.03 16.29 -0.81
CA SER A 100 -1.11 15.35 -1.47
C SER A 100 -1.79 14.02 -1.79
N LEU A 101 -1.42 13.44 -2.93
CA LEU A 101 -1.75 12.07 -3.32
C LEU A 101 -0.53 11.20 -2.99
N VAL A 102 -0.72 9.94 -2.63
CA VAL A 102 0.39 9.07 -2.22
C VAL A 102 0.22 7.65 -2.70
N CYS A 103 1.34 7.01 -3.06
CA CYS A 103 1.45 5.56 -3.08
C CYS A 103 2.68 5.11 -2.30
N MET A 104 2.50 4.08 -1.48
CA MET A 104 3.51 3.46 -0.64
C MET A 104 3.60 1.98 -0.96
N LEU A 105 4.80 1.40 -0.97
CA LEU A 105 5.04 -0.04 -1.09
C LEU A 105 5.92 -0.50 0.07
N TYR A 106 5.36 -1.30 0.97
CA TYR A 106 6.08 -2.04 1.99
C TYR A 106 6.44 -3.44 1.49
N VAL A 107 7.67 -3.85 1.76
CA VAL A 107 8.17 -5.20 1.50
C VAL A 107 8.93 -5.72 2.71
N ASN A 108 8.64 -6.95 3.13
CA ASN A 108 9.50 -7.73 3.99
C ASN A 108 9.92 -9.00 3.23
N LEU A 109 11.20 -9.09 2.85
CA LEU A 109 11.71 -10.20 2.04
C LEU A 109 11.80 -11.52 2.82
N ALA A 110 12.10 -11.45 4.13
CA ALA A 110 12.21 -12.61 4.99
C ALA A 110 10.86 -13.29 5.24
N GLN A 111 9.80 -12.50 5.42
CA GLN A 111 8.42 -12.98 5.57
C GLN A 111 7.68 -13.11 4.22
N SER A 112 8.31 -12.68 3.11
CA SER A 112 7.73 -12.61 1.76
C SER A 112 6.42 -11.82 1.68
N ILE A 113 6.31 -10.75 2.46
CA ILE A 113 5.17 -9.80 2.44
C ILE A 113 5.45 -8.72 1.40
N PHE A 114 4.47 -8.50 0.52
CA PHE A 114 4.46 -7.44 -0.49
C PHE A 114 3.10 -6.73 -0.45
N MET A 115 3.08 -5.47 -0.02
CA MET A 115 1.85 -4.73 0.26
C MET A 115 2.00 -3.26 -0.10
N SER A 116 1.10 -2.72 -0.92
CA SER A 116 1.02 -1.27 -1.15
C SER A 116 -0.19 -0.65 -0.46
N MET A 117 -0.09 0.65 -0.19
CA MET A 117 -1.21 1.51 0.19
C MET A 117 -1.21 2.74 -0.70
N HIS A 118 -2.37 3.18 -1.19
CA HIS A 118 -2.49 4.44 -1.93
C HIS A 118 -3.72 5.27 -1.55
N VAL A 119 -3.59 6.57 -1.78
CA VAL A 119 -4.67 7.57 -1.75
C VAL A 119 -4.46 8.48 -2.96
N GLY A 120 -5.46 8.58 -3.84
CA GLY A 120 -5.34 9.25 -5.15
C GLY A 120 -5.02 8.30 -6.30
N ASP A 121 -4.22 8.76 -7.26
CA ASP A 121 -3.84 8.06 -8.49
C ASP A 121 -2.31 7.94 -8.74
N CYS A 122 -1.49 8.25 -7.73
CA CYS A 122 -0.18 7.62 -7.60
C CYS A 122 -0.34 6.10 -7.57
N ARG A 123 0.48 5.35 -8.34
CA ARG A 123 0.30 3.91 -8.55
C ARG A 123 1.45 3.06 -8.03
N THR A 124 1.13 1.84 -7.58
CA THR A 124 2.07 0.71 -7.55
C THR A 124 1.69 -0.30 -8.64
N PHE A 125 2.65 -0.66 -9.48
CA PHE A 125 2.57 -1.76 -10.45
C PHE A 125 3.43 -2.94 -10.00
N GLN A 126 3.00 -4.16 -10.32
CA GLN A 126 3.79 -5.38 -10.24
C GLN A 126 3.93 -6.02 -11.63
N PHE A 127 5.15 -6.45 -11.95
CA PHE A 127 5.48 -7.22 -13.14
C PHE A 127 6.27 -8.49 -12.79
N LYS A 128 6.24 -9.44 -13.71
CA LYS A 128 7.05 -10.67 -13.71
C LYS A 128 7.93 -10.63 -14.97
N ASN A 129 9.17 -10.22 -14.80
CA ASN A 129 10.03 -9.69 -15.86
C ASN A 129 9.27 -8.57 -16.62
N GLU A 130 9.15 -8.65 -17.95
CA GLU A 130 8.33 -7.72 -18.75
C GLU A 130 6.80 -7.90 -18.60
N SER A 131 6.33 -9.03 -18.07
CA SER A 131 4.88 -9.34 -18.05
C SER A 131 4.16 -8.60 -16.93
N PHE A 132 3.18 -7.76 -17.27
CA PHE A 132 2.30 -7.13 -16.28
C PHE A 132 1.53 -8.17 -15.44
N VAL A 133 1.46 -7.96 -14.13
CA VAL A 133 0.70 -8.79 -13.19
C VAL A 133 -0.49 -8.01 -12.61
N LYS A 134 -0.23 -6.85 -11.99
CA LYS A 134 -1.24 -6.09 -11.24
C LYS A 134 -0.84 -4.60 -11.14
N ARG A 135 -1.83 -3.73 -10.94
CA ARG A 135 -1.62 -2.35 -10.45
C ARG A 135 -2.64 -2.00 -9.37
N THR A 136 -2.35 -0.97 -8.57
CA THR A 136 -3.35 -0.28 -7.74
C THR A 136 -4.45 0.35 -8.62
N VAL A 137 -5.67 0.46 -8.08
CA VAL A 137 -6.84 1.03 -8.78
C VAL A 137 -7.07 2.47 -8.30
N ASP A 138 -6.98 3.43 -9.22
CA ASP A 138 -6.94 4.87 -8.91
C ASP A 138 -8.22 5.38 -8.23
N GLN A 139 -8.08 6.44 -7.43
CA GLN A 139 -9.22 7.17 -6.86
C GLN A 139 -9.64 8.36 -7.72
N SER A 140 -9.76 8.13 -9.03
CA SER A 140 -10.09 9.11 -10.06
C SER A 140 -11.43 8.82 -10.75
N LEU A 141 -12.09 9.85 -11.29
CA LEU A 141 -13.33 9.67 -12.05
C LEU A 141 -13.09 8.92 -13.37
N ALA A 142 -11.93 9.09 -14.02
CA ALA A 142 -11.53 8.30 -15.19
C ALA A 142 -11.43 6.79 -14.86
N GLN A 143 -10.86 6.41 -13.72
CA GLN A 143 -10.84 5.01 -13.30
C GLN A 143 -12.24 4.45 -13.07
N LEU A 144 -13.16 5.26 -12.52
CA LEU A 144 -14.59 4.88 -12.39
C LEU A 144 -15.32 4.76 -13.74
N HIS A 145 -14.79 5.29 -14.84
CA HIS A 145 -15.27 5.02 -16.20
C HIS A 145 -14.68 3.72 -16.75
N ALA A 146 -13.37 3.48 -16.56
CA ALA A 146 -12.73 2.23 -16.94
C ALA A 146 -13.34 1.00 -16.24
N LEU A 147 -13.65 1.10 -14.93
CA LEU A 147 -14.30 0.05 -14.16
C LEU A 147 -15.74 -0.27 -14.59
N LYS A 148 -16.40 0.61 -15.37
CA LYS A 148 -17.71 0.34 -15.99
C LYS A 148 -17.59 -0.24 -17.40
N GLY A 149 -16.40 -0.18 -18.01
CA GLY A 149 -16.20 -0.42 -19.43
C GLY A 149 -16.65 0.74 -20.33
N ASP A 150 -16.78 1.97 -19.79
CA ASP A 150 -17.04 3.16 -20.60
C ASP A 150 -15.81 3.54 -21.45
N ILE A 151 -14.61 3.23 -20.94
CA ILE A 151 -13.29 3.35 -21.58
C ILE A 151 -12.43 2.13 -21.22
N SER A 152 -11.31 1.93 -21.91
CA SER A 152 -10.26 0.97 -21.52
C SER A 152 -9.24 1.56 -20.53
N ASP A 153 -8.38 0.71 -19.96
CA ASP A 153 -7.41 1.13 -18.93
C ASP A 153 -6.29 2.04 -19.51
N ASP A 154 -5.81 1.76 -20.73
CA ASP A 154 -4.87 2.62 -21.45
C ASP A 154 -5.46 4.00 -21.83
N GLU A 155 -6.79 4.12 -21.94
CA GLU A 155 -7.45 5.39 -22.27
C GLU A 155 -7.54 6.36 -21.07
N ILE A 156 -7.33 5.89 -19.83
CA ILE A 156 -7.37 6.72 -18.61
C ILE A 156 -6.42 7.92 -18.72
N ALA A 157 -5.20 7.70 -19.21
CA ALA A 157 -4.15 8.71 -19.43
C ALA A 157 -4.47 9.78 -20.49
N SER A 158 -5.65 9.68 -21.12
CA SER A 158 -6.15 10.62 -22.14
C SER A 158 -7.55 11.13 -21.84
N HIS A 159 -8.15 10.69 -20.72
CA HIS A 159 -9.54 10.95 -20.41
C HIS A 159 -9.70 12.35 -19.80
N PRO A 160 -10.66 13.19 -20.27
CA PRO A 160 -10.85 14.57 -19.76
C PRO A 160 -11.11 14.69 -18.25
N ASP A 161 -11.46 13.57 -17.61
CA ASP A 161 -11.78 13.47 -16.19
C ASP A 161 -10.72 12.68 -15.39
N GLN A 162 -9.47 12.56 -15.89
CA GLN A 162 -8.33 11.98 -15.16
C GLN A 162 -8.12 12.69 -13.82
N ASN A 163 -7.73 13.97 -13.85
CA ASN A 163 -7.36 14.77 -12.68
C ASN A 163 -8.55 15.11 -11.74
N LYS A 164 -9.70 14.44 -11.89
CA LYS A 164 -10.86 14.53 -10.99
C LYS A 164 -10.75 13.44 -9.92
N ILE A 165 -9.82 13.68 -8.99
CA ILE A 165 -9.51 12.79 -7.87
C ILE A 165 -10.54 12.99 -6.74
N TYR A 166 -10.94 11.91 -6.07
CA TYR A 166 -11.96 11.93 -5.00
C TYR A 166 -11.45 11.55 -3.61
N SER A 167 -10.15 11.33 -3.42
CA SER A 167 -9.54 11.21 -2.09
C SER A 167 -8.08 11.71 -2.11
N SER A 168 -7.68 12.41 -1.05
CA SER A 168 -6.37 13.05 -0.90
C SER A 168 -5.98 13.17 0.57
N LEU A 169 -4.68 13.31 0.85
CA LEU A 169 -4.16 13.73 2.14
C LEU A 169 -4.25 15.27 2.24
N GLY A 170 -4.54 15.82 3.42
CA GLY A 170 -4.71 17.27 3.61
C GLY A 170 -6.02 17.87 3.06
N GLY A 171 -6.87 17.07 2.40
CA GLY A 171 -8.22 17.47 1.99
C GLY A 171 -9.17 17.67 3.18
N SER A 172 -10.33 18.29 2.93
CA SER A 172 -11.37 18.51 3.95
C SER A 172 -12.04 17.21 4.42
N GLU A 173 -12.11 16.22 3.54
CA GLU A 173 -12.62 14.88 3.84
C GLU A 173 -11.49 13.98 4.37
N PRO A 174 -11.78 13.02 5.25
CA PRO A 174 -10.85 11.95 5.58
C PRO A 174 -10.34 11.21 4.33
N PRO A 175 -9.06 10.80 4.30
CA PRO A 175 -8.57 9.97 3.21
C PRO A 175 -9.21 8.59 3.30
N SER A 176 -9.25 7.90 2.15
CA SER A 176 -9.69 6.51 2.05
C SER A 176 -8.52 5.63 1.60
N PRO A 177 -7.57 5.25 2.50
CA PRO A 177 -6.48 4.34 2.15
C PRO A 177 -7.00 3.06 1.53
N LEU A 178 -6.52 2.73 0.33
CA LEU A 178 -6.74 1.44 -0.30
C LEU A 178 -5.45 0.62 -0.17
N ILE A 179 -5.57 -0.61 0.33
CA ILE A 179 -4.43 -1.51 0.53
C ILE A 179 -4.54 -2.69 -0.42
N GLU A 180 -3.43 -3.00 -1.09
CA GLU A 180 -3.31 -4.10 -2.03
C GLU A 180 -2.16 -5.04 -1.62
N ARG A 181 -2.48 -6.33 -1.50
CA ARG A 181 -1.47 -7.39 -1.35
C ARG A 181 -1.07 -7.91 -2.74
N TYR A 182 0.18 -8.33 -2.88
CA TYR A 182 0.75 -8.83 -4.13
C TYR A 182 1.24 -10.28 -3.99
N GLU A 183 1.30 -10.99 -5.12
CA GLU A 183 1.87 -12.33 -5.14
C GLU A 183 3.40 -12.29 -4.99
N THR A 184 3.98 -13.34 -4.40
CA THR A 184 5.44 -13.58 -4.41
C THR A 184 5.99 -14.00 -5.78
N SER A 185 5.13 -14.00 -6.81
CA SER A 185 5.43 -14.52 -8.16
C SER A 185 6.02 -13.47 -9.11
N GLY A 186 5.86 -12.18 -8.81
CA GLY A 186 6.43 -11.05 -9.55
C GLY A 186 7.70 -10.51 -8.89
N ASN A 187 8.69 -10.17 -9.72
CA ASN A 187 10.04 -9.77 -9.33
C ASN A 187 10.38 -8.30 -9.63
N VAL A 188 9.46 -7.54 -10.23
CA VAL A 188 9.64 -6.12 -10.51
C VAL A 188 8.44 -5.34 -10.00
N PHE A 189 8.69 -4.28 -9.24
CA PHE A 189 7.66 -3.35 -8.76
C PHE A 189 8.03 -1.92 -9.14
N LEU A 190 7.02 -1.11 -9.46
CA LEU A 190 7.18 0.31 -9.75
C LEU A 190 6.18 1.10 -8.90
N VAL A 191 6.65 2.08 -8.13
CA VAL A 191 5.82 3.06 -7.42
C VAL A 191 6.03 4.42 -8.09
N CYS A 192 4.97 5.12 -8.51
CA CYS A 192 5.13 6.38 -9.27
C CYS A 192 3.93 7.35 -9.20
N SER A 193 4.18 8.63 -9.51
CA SER A 193 3.15 9.66 -9.77
C SER A 193 2.53 9.51 -11.18
N ASP A 194 1.47 10.28 -11.45
CA ASP A 194 0.75 10.26 -12.74
C ASP A 194 1.63 10.67 -13.92
N GLY A 195 2.44 11.71 -13.72
CA GLY A 195 3.43 12.17 -14.69
C GLY A 195 4.45 11.11 -15.10
N PHE A 196 4.64 10.02 -14.35
CA PHE A 196 5.38 8.87 -14.87
C PHE A 196 4.51 7.90 -15.67
N TRP A 197 3.35 7.47 -15.14
CA TRP A 197 2.56 6.44 -15.82
C TRP A 197 1.86 6.93 -17.08
N GLU A 198 1.61 8.24 -17.23
CA GLU A 198 1.15 8.88 -18.49
C GLU A 198 2.15 8.81 -19.67
N LEU A 199 3.41 8.41 -19.43
CA LEU A 199 4.44 8.35 -20.46
C LEU A 199 4.44 7.02 -21.23
N PHE A 200 3.68 6.02 -20.78
CA PHE A 200 3.74 4.64 -21.29
C PHE A 200 2.35 4.00 -21.40
N THR A 201 2.12 3.18 -22.42
CA THR A 201 0.98 2.23 -22.40
C THR A 201 1.32 1.03 -21.51
N GLN A 202 0.31 0.36 -20.98
CA GLN A 202 0.48 -0.78 -20.07
C GLN A 202 1.31 -1.92 -20.72
N GLN A 203 1.17 -2.14 -22.03
CA GLN A 203 1.94 -3.17 -22.75
C GLN A 203 3.41 -2.78 -22.97
N SER A 204 3.71 -1.48 -23.05
CA SER A 204 5.07 -0.97 -23.30
C SER A 204 5.93 -0.91 -22.03
N LEU A 205 5.28 -0.70 -20.87
CA LEU A 205 5.95 -0.34 -19.63
C LEU A 205 6.90 -1.44 -19.10
N GLY A 206 6.49 -2.71 -19.11
CA GLY A 206 7.32 -3.80 -18.59
C GLY A 206 8.66 -3.96 -19.31
N GLY A 207 8.67 -3.87 -20.65
CA GLY A 207 9.88 -4.01 -21.46
C GLY A 207 10.86 -2.84 -21.34
N VAL A 208 10.38 -1.60 -21.13
CA VAL A 208 11.28 -0.47 -20.85
C VAL A 208 11.88 -0.54 -19.45
N LEU A 209 11.13 -1.02 -18.46
CA LEU A 209 11.64 -1.19 -17.09
C LEU A 209 12.69 -2.31 -16.99
N GLU A 210 12.59 -3.38 -17.78
CA GLU A 210 13.57 -4.48 -17.77
C GLU A 210 15.01 -3.99 -17.99
N ASN A 211 15.21 -3.01 -18.88
CA ASN A 211 16.52 -2.51 -19.30
C ASN A 211 17.18 -1.49 -18.34
N ILE A 212 16.51 -1.10 -17.24
CA ILE A 212 17.03 -0.13 -16.26
C ILE A 212 18.01 -0.78 -15.28
N GLU A 213 19.28 -0.35 -15.27
CA GLU A 213 20.31 -0.86 -14.35
C GLU A 213 20.82 0.17 -13.32
N SER A 214 20.39 1.43 -13.42
CA SER A 214 20.74 2.52 -12.49
C SER A 214 19.68 3.63 -12.46
N ASP A 215 19.73 4.50 -11.44
CA ASP A 215 18.91 5.72 -11.35
C ASP A 215 19.02 6.59 -12.61
N LYS A 216 20.23 6.65 -13.18
CA LYS A 216 20.53 7.43 -14.37
C LYS A 216 19.81 6.88 -15.61
N ASP A 217 19.61 5.57 -15.71
CA ASP A 217 18.89 4.97 -16.83
C ASP A 217 17.39 5.28 -16.73
N LEU A 218 16.84 5.31 -15.51
CA LEU A 218 15.45 5.70 -15.23
C LEU A 218 15.22 7.19 -15.52
N ASP A 219 16.12 8.06 -15.05
CA ASP A 219 16.15 9.50 -15.39
C ASP A 219 16.29 9.73 -16.90
N THR A 220 17.19 9.00 -17.57
CA THR A 220 17.37 9.07 -19.03
C THR A 220 16.11 8.62 -19.78
N LEU A 221 15.41 7.58 -19.31
CA LEU A 221 14.14 7.12 -19.88
C LEU A 221 13.05 8.20 -19.73
N ILE A 222 12.94 8.80 -18.54
CA ILE A 222 12.00 9.91 -18.27
C ILE A 222 12.29 11.09 -19.21
N GLN A 223 13.53 11.57 -19.27
CA GLN A 223 13.93 12.68 -20.14
C GLN A 223 13.65 12.39 -21.63
N GLN A 224 13.86 11.15 -22.08
CA GLN A 224 13.56 10.75 -23.47
C GLN A 224 12.06 10.80 -23.79
N GLN A 225 11.17 10.44 -22.86
CA GLN A 225 9.73 10.56 -23.08
C GLN A 225 9.25 12.00 -22.97
N LEU A 226 9.73 12.75 -21.97
CA LEU A 226 9.41 14.17 -21.78
C LEU A 226 9.81 15.02 -22.99
N ALA A 227 10.91 14.71 -23.67
CA ALA A 227 11.35 15.38 -24.89
C ALA A 227 10.36 15.25 -26.08
N ASN A 228 9.38 14.34 -26.00
CA ASN A 228 8.30 14.18 -27.00
C ASN A 228 6.97 14.84 -26.57
N LYS A 229 6.91 15.46 -25.38
CA LYS A 229 5.72 16.15 -24.83
C LYS A 229 5.92 17.67 -24.90
N ASN A 230 4.87 18.43 -25.25
CA ASN A 230 4.92 19.91 -25.28
C ASN A 230 4.78 20.55 -23.89
N GLN A 231 4.07 19.84 -23.00
CA GLN A 231 3.87 20.12 -21.60
C GLN A 231 3.62 18.77 -20.94
N HIS A 232 4.11 18.58 -19.73
CA HIS A 232 3.98 17.35 -18.96
C HIS A 232 4.21 17.65 -17.47
N ASP A 233 3.69 16.83 -16.58
CA ASP A 233 3.68 17.10 -15.15
C ASP A 233 4.98 16.72 -14.42
N ASN A 234 5.02 17.01 -13.12
CA ASN A 234 6.02 16.45 -12.21
C ASN A 234 6.03 14.91 -12.36
N THR A 235 7.21 14.32 -12.42
CA THR A 235 7.39 12.94 -12.89
C THR A 235 8.33 12.19 -11.95
N THR A 236 7.78 11.33 -11.09
CA THR A 236 8.55 10.63 -10.07
C THR A 236 8.26 9.14 -10.05
N ALA A 237 9.33 8.34 -9.96
CA ALA A 237 9.27 6.89 -9.96
C ALA A 237 10.33 6.26 -9.04
N ILE A 238 9.94 5.18 -8.39
CA ILE A 238 10.80 4.24 -7.68
C ILE A 238 10.62 2.86 -8.33
N LEU A 239 11.69 2.31 -8.91
CA LEU A 239 11.71 0.98 -9.53
C LEU A 239 12.47 0.00 -8.64
N ILE A 240 11.80 -1.06 -8.21
CA ILE A 240 12.35 -2.13 -7.40
C ILE A 240 12.50 -3.38 -8.28
N LYS A 241 13.68 -3.99 -8.28
CA LYS A 241 13.95 -5.29 -8.92
C LYS A 241 14.43 -6.30 -7.88
N LEU A 242 13.91 -7.51 -7.96
CA LEU A 242 14.13 -8.61 -7.03
C LEU A 242 14.77 -9.81 -7.75
N TRP A 243 15.70 -10.49 -7.08
CA TRP A 243 16.33 -11.72 -7.58
C TRP A 243 16.30 -12.82 -6.53
N PRO A 244 15.99 -14.07 -6.93
CA PRO A 244 16.15 -15.21 -6.06
C PRO A 244 17.63 -15.45 -5.77
N GLU A 245 17.90 -16.24 -4.73
CA GLU A 245 19.24 -16.77 -4.56
C GLU A 245 19.63 -17.68 -5.74
N GLU A 246 20.84 -17.51 -6.27
CA GLU A 246 21.44 -18.55 -7.09
C GLU A 246 21.75 -19.73 -6.18
N THR A 247 20.91 -20.78 -6.25
CA THR A 247 21.22 -22.06 -5.61
C THR A 247 22.60 -22.51 -6.08
N ALA A 248 23.52 -22.79 -5.16
CA ALA A 248 24.89 -23.17 -5.45
C ALA A 248 24.97 -24.58 -6.10
N GLY A 249 24.57 -24.66 -7.37
CA GLY A 249 24.44 -25.89 -8.14
C GLY A 249 24.24 -25.60 -9.63
N SER A 250 25.21 -26.04 -10.45
CA SER A 250 25.19 -25.94 -11.92
C SER A 250 25.16 -24.53 -12.54
N GLY A 251 25.95 -23.59 -11.99
CA GLY A 251 26.66 -22.67 -12.87
C GLY A 251 27.60 -23.49 -13.79
N PRO A 252 27.81 -23.10 -15.07
CA PRO A 252 28.68 -23.85 -15.97
C PRO A 252 30.11 -23.87 -15.41
N THR A 253 30.74 -25.04 -15.38
CA THR A 253 32.10 -25.20 -14.86
C THR A 253 33.07 -24.34 -15.69
N PRO A 254 34.10 -23.69 -15.08
CA PRO A 254 35.04 -22.81 -15.79
C PRO A 254 35.94 -23.43 -16.88
N GLN A 255 35.56 -24.58 -17.46
CA GLN A 255 36.27 -25.28 -18.53
C GLN A 255 35.54 -25.24 -19.88
N GLU A 256 34.26 -24.83 -19.95
CA GLU A 256 33.50 -24.86 -21.23
C GLU A 256 33.65 -23.60 -22.11
N GLN A 257 34.34 -22.54 -21.64
CA GLN A 257 34.55 -21.32 -22.44
C GLN A 257 35.88 -21.25 -23.21
N TYR A 258 36.85 -22.13 -22.92
CA TYR A 258 38.15 -22.19 -23.64
C TYR A 258 38.55 -23.64 -23.95
N GLY A 259 38.32 -24.04 -25.20
CA GLY A 259 38.58 -25.40 -25.68
C GLY A 259 40.06 -25.76 -25.78
N ILE A 260 40.62 -26.36 -24.72
CA ILE A 260 41.92 -27.02 -24.72
C ILE A 260 41.70 -28.50 -24.37
N LYS A 261 42.17 -29.41 -25.25
CA LYS A 261 42.07 -30.85 -25.01
C LYS A 261 43.02 -31.29 -23.90
N SER A 262 42.50 -31.96 -22.88
CA SER A 262 43.32 -32.67 -21.90
C SER A 262 44.16 -33.77 -22.56
N PRO A 263 45.48 -33.85 -22.31
CA PRO A 263 46.24 -35.07 -22.51
C PRO A 263 45.93 -36.07 -21.37
N GLU A 264 45.94 -37.36 -21.70
CA GLU A 264 45.73 -38.47 -20.75
C GLU A 264 47.00 -38.69 -19.90
N PRO A 265 46.89 -39.05 -18.59
CA PRO A 265 48.05 -39.08 -17.69
C PRO A 265 48.95 -40.30 -17.90
N GLU A 266 50.14 -40.08 -18.47
CA GLU A 266 51.16 -41.14 -18.60
C GLU A 266 51.91 -41.40 -17.28
N LEU A 267 52.05 -42.67 -16.92
CA LEU A 267 52.60 -43.12 -15.63
C LEU A 267 54.14 -43.04 -15.60
N LEU A 268 54.68 -42.22 -14.70
CA LEU A 268 56.13 -42.14 -14.45
C LEU A 268 56.71 -43.49 -13.99
N LYS A 269 57.82 -43.88 -14.64
CA LYS A 269 58.77 -44.89 -14.15
C LYS A 269 60.14 -44.23 -13.93
N PRO A 270 60.98 -44.77 -13.02
CA PRO A 270 62.12 -44.03 -12.48
C PRO A 270 63.43 -44.21 -13.26
N GLU A 271 64.34 -43.25 -13.03
CA GLU A 271 65.80 -43.42 -12.92
C GLU A 271 66.63 -43.82 -14.17
N SER A 272 67.44 -42.88 -14.69
CA SER A 272 68.92 -43.05 -14.79
C SER A 272 69.68 -41.83 -15.36
N ALA A 273 70.62 -41.30 -14.56
CA ALA A 273 71.98 -40.81 -14.88
C ALA A 273 72.33 -39.95 -16.14
N GLU A 274 73.08 -38.85 -15.86
CA GLU A 274 74.10 -38.18 -16.72
C GLU A 274 73.62 -37.37 -17.97
N LYS A 275 74.24 -36.24 -18.40
CA LYS A 275 75.48 -35.55 -17.98
C LYS A 275 75.55 -34.04 -18.36
N GLU A 276 76.35 -33.28 -17.60
CA GLU A 276 77.20 -32.11 -17.97
C GLU A 276 76.68 -30.76 -18.54
N SER A 277 76.95 -29.69 -17.76
CA SER A 277 77.81 -28.53 -18.12
C SER A 277 77.28 -27.28 -18.87
N ASN A 278 76.92 -26.23 -18.09
CA ASN A 278 77.47 -24.83 -18.05
C ASN A 278 76.43 -23.90 -17.37
N ARG A 279 76.70 -23.15 -16.29
CA ARG A 279 77.69 -22.08 -16.01
C ARG A 279 77.26 -20.68 -16.50
N VAL A 280 76.77 -19.84 -15.58
CA VAL A 280 77.14 -18.42 -15.28
C VAL A 280 76.13 -17.85 -14.26
N GLU A 281 76.52 -16.83 -13.50
CA GLU A 281 75.81 -16.28 -12.33
C GLU A 281 75.00 -14.99 -12.61
N VAL A 282 73.91 -14.80 -11.84
CA VAL A 282 73.59 -13.62 -10.97
C VAL A 282 74.32 -12.30 -11.31
N PRO A 283 73.63 -11.14 -11.51
CA PRO A 283 73.08 -10.39 -10.37
C PRO A 283 71.81 -9.52 -10.58
N THR A 284 71.50 -8.78 -9.51
CA THR A 284 70.29 -8.02 -9.15
C THR A 284 70.29 -6.52 -9.54
N GLU A 285 69.08 -5.93 -9.47
CA GLU A 285 68.74 -4.60 -8.93
C GLU A 285 69.10 -3.25 -9.61
N GLU A 286 68.19 -2.30 -9.31
CA GLU A 286 68.32 -0.84 -9.13
C GLU A 286 68.32 0.21 -10.30
N ASN A 287 67.19 0.94 -10.35
CA ASN A 287 67.06 2.40 -10.08
C ASN A 287 67.11 3.46 -11.24
N ILE A 288 66.68 4.69 -10.88
CA ILE A 288 66.75 6.01 -11.58
C ILE A 288 65.57 6.42 -12.51
N ASP A 289 64.57 7.04 -11.88
CA ASP A 289 64.10 8.45 -12.01
C ASP A 289 63.98 9.19 -13.40
N PRO A 290 62.95 10.05 -13.63
CA PRO A 290 62.66 10.67 -14.94
C PRO A 290 62.99 12.17 -15.09
N THR A 291 63.06 12.66 -16.34
CA THR A 291 62.90 14.08 -16.77
C THR A 291 62.83 14.10 -18.33
N GLN A 292 62.44 15.16 -19.07
CA GLN A 292 62.29 16.60 -18.81
C GLN A 292 61.35 17.31 -19.84
N PHE A 293 61.13 18.62 -19.61
CA PHE A 293 60.72 19.75 -20.51
C PHE A 293 59.47 20.49 -19.96
N HIS A 294 59.58 21.56 -19.15
CA HIS A 294 60.08 22.96 -19.39
C HIS A 294 59.19 23.79 -20.32
N SER A 295 58.88 25.08 -20.07
CA SER A 295 59.10 26.06 -18.96
C SER A 295 58.10 27.24 -19.14
N ASP A 296 58.04 28.43 -18.49
CA ASP A 296 58.76 29.25 -17.46
C ASP A 296 57.77 30.40 -17.06
N VAL A 297 57.80 31.26 -16.01
CA VAL A 297 58.22 31.27 -14.58
C VAL A 297 57.93 32.70 -13.99
N LYS A 298 57.84 32.87 -12.65
CA LYS A 298 57.69 34.16 -11.87
C LYS A 298 56.34 34.90 -11.96
N SER A 299 55.91 35.74 -10.99
CA SER A 299 56.27 35.91 -9.55
C SER A 299 55.31 36.87 -8.80
N SER A 300 55.18 36.67 -7.47
CA SER A 300 54.98 37.68 -6.39
C SER A 300 53.73 38.60 -6.28
N THR A 301 52.92 38.30 -5.25
CA THR A 301 52.70 39.15 -4.03
C THR A 301 51.92 40.49 -4.10
N VAL A 302 50.63 40.42 -3.71
CA VAL A 302 49.86 41.37 -2.85
C VAL A 302 49.70 42.85 -3.27
N LYS A 303 48.44 43.25 -3.58
CA LYS A 303 47.71 44.34 -2.87
C LYS A 303 46.22 44.50 -3.26
N ASN A 304 45.38 44.51 -2.22
CA ASN A 304 44.07 45.16 -2.01
C ASN A 304 43.29 45.86 -3.15
N THR A 305 41.98 45.54 -3.18
CA THR A 305 40.82 46.46 -3.24
C THR A 305 40.61 47.35 -4.47
N ALA A 306 39.58 47.02 -5.29
CA ALA A 306 38.35 47.82 -5.44
C ALA A 306 37.51 47.39 -6.67
N GLU A 307 36.34 46.76 -6.51
CA GLU A 307 35.25 46.84 -7.52
C GLU A 307 33.83 46.49 -7.00
N GLN A 308 33.44 47.07 -5.86
CA GLN A 308 32.02 47.13 -5.46
C GLN A 308 31.42 48.51 -5.77
N SER A 309 30.79 48.66 -6.94
CA SER A 309 30.05 49.91 -7.27
C SER A 309 28.86 49.75 -8.22
N SER A 310 28.84 48.73 -9.08
CA SER A 310 27.72 48.48 -10.02
C SER A 310 26.42 48.02 -9.31
N HIS A 311 26.55 47.21 -8.25
CA HIS A 311 25.46 46.40 -7.68
C HIS A 311 24.40 47.11 -6.80
N SER A 312 24.33 48.45 -6.85
CA SER A 312 23.42 49.25 -6.01
C SER A 312 22.30 49.95 -6.82
N GLN A 313 22.63 50.57 -7.96
CA GLN A 313 21.71 51.51 -8.62
C GLN A 313 20.43 50.87 -9.18
N TYR A 314 20.52 49.64 -9.72
CA TYR A 314 19.34 48.96 -10.26
C TYR A 314 18.36 48.49 -9.17
N LYS A 315 18.82 48.23 -7.92
CA LYS A 315 17.89 47.90 -6.82
C LYS A 315 17.01 49.10 -6.47
N LEU A 316 17.57 50.30 -6.53
CA LEU A 316 16.85 51.56 -6.31
C LEU A 316 15.85 51.85 -7.44
N LEU A 317 16.23 51.58 -8.70
CA LEU A 317 15.32 51.66 -9.85
C LEU A 317 14.17 50.63 -9.77
N LEU A 318 14.45 49.38 -9.38
CA LEU A 318 13.43 48.34 -9.23
C LEU A 318 12.39 48.72 -8.17
N GLY A 319 12.84 49.20 -7.01
CA GLY A 319 11.96 49.67 -5.93
C GLY A 319 11.09 50.86 -6.32
N LEU A 320 11.62 51.79 -7.13
CA LEU A 320 10.84 52.91 -7.66
C LEU A 320 9.71 52.45 -8.60
N GLY A 321 9.97 51.43 -9.42
CA GLY A 321 8.96 50.82 -10.30
C GLY A 321 7.81 50.19 -9.52
N VAL A 322 8.12 49.39 -8.49
CA VAL A 322 7.11 48.78 -7.60
C VAL A 322 6.27 49.85 -6.90
N LEU A 323 6.89 50.93 -6.42
CA LEU A 323 6.17 52.03 -5.75
C LEU A 323 5.16 52.71 -6.68
N ILE A 324 5.51 52.93 -7.96
CA ILE A 324 4.60 53.52 -8.96
C ILE A 324 3.42 52.59 -9.24
N ILE A 325 3.65 51.27 -9.33
CA ILE A 325 2.60 50.26 -9.53
C ILE A 325 1.62 50.23 -8.34
N LEU A 326 2.12 50.30 -7.11
CA LEU A 326 1.27 50.33 -5.91
C LEU A 326 0.43 51.61 -5.81
N ILE A 327 1.00 52.77 -6.20
CA ILE A 327 0.27 54.05 -6.22
C ILE A 327 -0.85 54.03 -7.27
N THR A 328 -0.61 53.48 -8.46
CA THR A 328 -1.64 53.41 -9.52
C THR A 328 -2.74 52.39 -9.18
N LEU A 329 -2.41 51.25 -8.57
CA LEU A 329 -3.39 50.31 -8.03
C LEU A 329 -4.24 50.94 -6.91
N GLY A 330 -3.61 51.63 -5.95
CA GLY A 330 -4.32 52.33 -4.88
C GLY A 330 -5.31 53.36 -5.43
N TYR A 331 -4.89 54.18 -6.40
CA TYR A 331 -5.76 55.14 -7.07
C TYR A 331 -6.92 54.48 -7.83
N TYR A 332 -6.69 53.33 -8.48
CA TYR A 332 -7.72 52.57 -9.19
C TYR A 332 -8.84 52.09 -8.26
N PHE A 333 -8.50 51.56 -7.09
CA PHE A 333 -9.50 51.10 -6.11
C PHE A 333 -10.21 52.27 -5.41
N LEU A 334 -9.47 53.33 -5.02
CA LEU A 334 -10.05 54.52 -4.39
C LEU A 334 -10.99 55.33 -5.32
N SER A 335 -10.90 55.12 -6.64
CA SER A 335 -11.73 55.82 -7.64
C SER A 335 -13.05 55.12 -7.98
N ARG A 336 -13.38 53.97 -7.37
CA ARG A 336 -14.64 53.26 -7.60
C ARG A 336 -15.70 53.62 -6.55
N PRO A 337 -16.88 54.14 -6.94
CA PRO A 337 -17.97 54.39 -5.99
C PRO A 337 -18.59 53.06 -5.52
N ILE A 338 -18.77 52.92 -4.20
CA ILE A 338 -19.43 51.77 -3.59
C ILE A 338 -20.94 52.03 -3.57
N SER A 339 -21.71 51.21 -4.27
CA SER A 339 -23.17 51.15 -4.14
C SER A 339 -23.55 50.20 -3.01
N ILE A 340 -24.40 50.64 -2.09
CA ILE A 340 -24.96 49.81 -1.00
C ILE A 340 -26.47 49.76 -1.19
N ASP A 341 -26.99 48.59 -1.59
CA ASP A 341 -28.44 48.34 -1.61
C ASP A 341 -28.93 47.92 -0.22
N SER A 342 -29.97 48.59 0.27
CA SER A 342 -30.54 48.37 1.60
C SER A 342 -31.77 47.46 1.56
N ALA A 343 -31.59 46.17 1.90
CA ALA A 343 -32.70 45.23 2.08
C ALA A 343 -33.35 45.37 3.48
N SER A 344 -34.67 45.21 3.56
CA SER A 344 -35.49 45.57 4.73
C SER A 344 -35.73 44.44 5.74
N LEU A 345 -35.68 44.78 7.04
CA LEU A 345 -36.25 43.99 8.15
C LEU A 345 -37.77 43.77 7.99
N PRO A 346 -38.31 42.69 8.59
CA PRO A 346 -39.40 42.92 9.56
C PRO A 346 -39.38 42.05 10.83
N HIS A 347 -39.64 42.73 11.95
CA HIS A 347 -40.20 42.33 13.25
C HIS A 347 -40.50 40.86 13.64
N GLN A 348 -40.15 40.55 14.89
CA GLN A 348 -40.78 39.54 15.74
C GLN A 348 -42.29 39.78 15.93
N LYS A 349 -43.09 38.72 16.14
CA LYS A 349 -44.30 38.78 16.98
C LYS A 349 -44.73 37.44 17.59
N THR A 350 -44.69 37.39 18.92
CA THR A 350 -45.55 36.64 19.86
C THR A 350 -46.25 35.35 19.39
N SER A 351 -45.90 34.22 20.02
CA SER A 351 -46.76 33.04 20.10
C SER A 351 -48.02 33.29 20.94
N ASN A 352 -49.10 32.57 20.64
CA ASN A 352 -50.29 32.44 21.48
C ASN A 352 -51.02 31.13 21.12
N ALA A 353 -51.84 30.57 22.02
CA ALA A 353 -52.29 29.18 21.94
C ALA A 353 -53.79 28.97 21.63
N ASN A 354 -54.10 27.71 21.27
CA ASN A 354 -55.39 26.98 21.32
C ASN A 354 -56.38 27.00 20.13
N SER A 355 -56.55 25.78 19.58
CA SER A 355 -57.82 25.05 19.36
C SER A 355 -58.58 25.08 18.01
N SER A 356 -59.06 23.88 17.61
CA SER A 356 -59.96 23.52 16.49
C SER A 356 -59.47 23.83 15.05
N GLU A 357 -59.72 23.02 14.02
CA GLU A 357 -60.67 21.91 13.85
C GLU A 357 -60.24 20.86 12.78
N ALA A 358 -61.17 19.98 12.39
CA ALA A 358 -61.05 18.73 11.63
C ALA A 358 -60.25 18.68 10.29
N ASN A 359 -59.79 17.47 9.96
CA ASN A 359 -59.30 16.99 8.66
C ASN A 359 -60.38 16.05 8.06
N PRO A 360 -60.68 16.00 6.72
CA PRO A 360 -60.18 14.92 5.84
C PRO A 360 -60.13 15.31 4.31
N PRO A 361 -60.10 14.39 3.31
CA PRO A 361 -58.92 13.63 2.86
C PRO A 361 -58.67 13.67 1.32
N ILE A 362 -57.72 12.85 0.85
CA ILE A 362 -57.23 12.70 -0.55
C ILE A 362 -58.24 11.95 -1.47
N PRO A 363 -58.34 12.30 -2.79
CA PRO A 363 -59.11 11.54 -3.78
C PRO A 363 -58.27 10.54 -4.62
N LEU A 364 -58.91 9.45 -5.07
CA LEU A 364 -58.42 8.48 -6.06
C LEU A 364 -59.17 8.62 -7.40
N PRO A 365 -58.54 8.30 -8.56
CA PRO A 365 -59.26 7.85 -9.75
C PRO A 365 -59.61 6.35 -9.64
N ARG A 366 -60.55 5.87 -10.47
CA ARG A 366 -61.25 4.59 -10.28
C ARG A 366 -60.79 3.47 -11.21
N SER A 367 -61.02 2.23 -10.76
CA SER A 367 -61.19 1.08 -11.63
C SER A 367 -62.53 1.11 -12.36
N ASP A 368 -62.61 0.39 -13.47
CA ASP A 368 -63.84 -0.24 -13.93
C ASP A 368 -63.56 -1.74 -14.13
N SER A 369 -64.58 -2.56 -13.93
CA SER A 369 -64.45 -4.03 -13.98
C SER A 369 -65.57 -4.65 -14.80
N ASN A 370 -65.31 -5.79 -15.41
CA ASN A 370 -66.38 -6.66 -15.86
C ASN A 370 -65.95 -8.13 -15.74
N SER A 371 -66.89 -8.97 -15.31
CA SER A 371 -66.64 -10.36 -14.98
C SER A 371 -67.24 -11.30 -16.01
N GLN A 372 -66.60 -12.45 -16.23
CA GLN A 372 -67.32 -13.70 -16.51
C GLN A 372 -66.45 -14.92 -16.20
N SER A 373 -67.11 -16.06 -16.00
CA SER A 373 -66.56 -17.27 -15.40
C SER A 373 -66.37 -18.41 -16.41
N LYS A 374 -65.46 -19.34 -16.09
CA LYS A 374 -65.66 -20.78 -16.29
C LYS A 374 -64.63 -21.65 -15.55
N GLN A 375 -64.95 -22.93 -15.43
CA GLN A 375 -64.18 -23.99 -14.78
C GLN A 375 -63.37 -24.77 -15.83
N GLN A 376 -62.26 -25.42 -15.44
CA GLN A 376 -62.12 -26.89 -15.34
C GLN A 376 -60.66 -27.37 -15.22
N ASP A 377 -60.43 -28.20 -14.18
CA ASP A 377 -59.74 -29.52 -14.14
C ASP A 377 -58.35 -29.82 -14.76
N ASN A 378 -57.60 -30.63 -13.98
CA ASN A 378 -56.58 -31.64 -14.36
C ASN A 378 -55.10 -31.26 -14.66
N LEU A 379 -54.27 -31.47 -13.62
CA LEU A 379 -53.12 -32.41 -13.55
C LEU A 379 -51.86 -32.23 -14.45
N PRO A 380 -50.68 -32.79 -14.05
CA PRO A 380 -49.37 -32.30 -14.50
C PRO A 380 -48.74 -33.10 -15.65
N LEU A 381 -47.63 -32.56 -16.19
CA LEU A 381 -46.70 -33.25 -17.07
C LEU A 381 -45.25 -32.84 -16.74
N GLU A 382 -44.32 -33.77 -16.99
CA GLU A 382 -42.91 -33.71 -16.55
C GLU A 382 -41.94 -33.26 -17.65
N SER A 383 -40.69 -33.00 -17.22
CA SER A 383 -39.45 -33.15 -17.99
C SER A 383 -39.13 -32.11 -19.10
N SER A 384 -37.94 -31.53 -19.00
CA SER A 384 -36.78 -32.13 -19.68
C SER A 384 -35.47 -31.61 -19.10
N GLU A 385 -34.59 -32.51 -18.67
CA GLU A 385 -33.22 -32.19 -18.28
C GLU A 385 -32.35 -31.89 -19.50
N LYS A 386 -31.24 -31.16 -19.29
CA LYS A 386 -29.98 -31.41 -19.99
C LYS A 386 -28.81 -31.03 -19.09
N SER A 387 -27.86 -31.95 -18.95
CA SER A 387 -26.85 -31.95 -17.90
C SER A 387 -25.42 -31.90 -18.45
N SER A 388 -24.48 -31.82 -17.50
CA SER A 388 -23.10 -32.28 -17.60
C SER A 388 -22.16 -31.54 -18.55
N LYS A 389 -21.14 -30.93 -17.94
CA LYS A 389 -19.84 -31.63 -17.89
C LYS A 389 -19.05 -31.29 -16.62
N GLU A 390 -18.87 -32.31 -15.79
CA GLU A 390 -17.82 -32.33 -14.78
C GLU A 390 -16.45 -32.54 -15.46
N VAL A 391 -15.38 -32.09 -14.79
CA VAL A 391 -14.05 -32.70 -14.88
C VAL A 391 -13.54 -32.81 -13.46
N ILE A 392 -13.26 -34.03 -13.00
CA ILE A 392 -12.75 -34.34 -11.65
C ILE A 392 -11.34 -34.94 -11.79
N GLY A 393 -10.45 -34.55 -10.88
CA GLY A 393 -9.18 -35.24 -10.62
C GLY A 393 -7.92 -34.42 -10.94
N THR A 394 -6.86 -34.47 -10.14
CA THR A 394 -6.67 -35.17 -8.83
C THR A 394 -5.57 -34.47 -8.04
N ASP A 395 -5.56 -34.67 -6.73
CA ASP A 395 -4.70 -33.97 -5.76
C ASP A 395 -3.19 -34.26 -5.90
N THR A 396 -2.39 -33.23 -5.58
CA THR A 396 -1.07 -33.41 -4.96
C THR A 396 -0.89 -32.40 -3.83
N SER A 397 -0.81 -32.89 -2.60
CA SER A 397 -0.80 -32.18 -1.32
C SER A 397 0.08 -30.92 -1.21
N SER A 398 -0.52 -29.84 -0.72
CA SER A 398 0.09 -28.84 0.18
C SER A 398 -0.80 -28.70 1.43
N ALA A 399 -0.24 -28.31 2.57
CA ALA A 399 -0.96 -28.36 3.85
C ALA A 399 -2.17 -27.42 3.93
N ASP A 400 -3.23 -27.87 4.59
CA ASP A 400 -4.49 -27.15 4.81
C ASP A 400 -4.42 -26.27 6.08
N SER A 401 -4.33 -24.96 5.88
CA SER A 401 -4.27 -23.96 6.95
C SER A 401 -5.46 -22.98 6.91
N GLY A 402 -6.62 -23.45 7.35
CA GLY A 402 -7.68 -22.61 7.94
C GLY A 402 -8.32 -21.55 7.03
N ASN A 403 -8.29 -21.75 5.71
CA ASN A 403 -8.72 -20.71 4.76
C ASN A 403 -10.25 -20.61 4.68
N ILE A 404 -10.84 -19.67 5.42
CA ILE A 404 -12.29 -19.42 5.45
C ILE A 404 -12.75 -18.78 4.13
N GLU A 405 -13.66 -19.44 3.42
CA GLU A 405 -14.26 -18.92 2.19
C GLU A 405 -14.95 -17.58 2.41
N THR A 406 -14.85 -16.67 1.44
CA THR A 406 -15.51 -15.35 1.50
C THR A 406 -16.80 -15.38 0.69
N ARG A 407 -17.93 -15.29 1.38
CA ARG A 407 -19.26 -15.12 0.78
C ARG A 407 -19.55 -13.63 0.57
N ARG A 408 -20.44 -13.33 -0.39
CA ARG A 408 -20.74 -11.95 -0.79
C ARG A 408 -22.20 -11.81 -1.22
N SER A 409 -22.95 -10.99 -0.49
CA SER A 409 -24.33 -10.62 -0.81
C SER A 409 -24.47 -9.10 -1.00
N THR A 410 -25.49 -8.68 -1.75
CA THR A 410 -25.79 -7.27 -2.05
C THR A 410 -27.28 -6.98 -1.81
N PRO A 411 -27.73 -6.91 -0.54
CA PRO A 411 -29.14 -7.11 -0.22
C PRO A 411 -30.00 -5.83 -0.25
N ASP A 412 -29.41 -4.63 -0.45
CA ASP A 412 -30.11 -3.33 -0.59
C ASP A 412 -31.04 -2.96 0.60
N ILE A 413 -30.73 -3.46 1.80
CA ILE A 413 -31.57 -3.36 3.00
C ILE A 413 -31.52 -1.93 3.58
N PRO A 414 -32.64 -1.20 3.77
CA PRO A 414 -32.63 0.14 4.35
C PRO A 414 -32.29 0.16 5.84
N VAL A 415 -31.41 1.09 6.22
CA VAL A 415 -30.92 1.30 7.59
C VAL A 415 -31.09 2.75 8.04
N SER A 416 -31.25 2.96 9.34
CA SER A 416 -31.52 4.24 10.00
C SER A 416 -30.36 4.72 10.88
N SER A 417 -29.40 3.83 11.18
CA SER A 417 -28.18 4.11 11.93
C SER A 417 -27.12 3.03 11.66
N ILE A 418 -25.90 3.22 12.18
CA ILE A 418 -24.84 2.22 12.18
C ILE A 418 -25.27 0.96 12.94
N ASP A 419 -25.91 1.13 14.09
CA ASP A 419 -26.25 0.00 14.97
C ASP A 419 -27.42 -0.83 14.37
N ASP A 420 -28.38 -0.17 13.71
CA ASP A 420 -29.42 -0.80 12.87
C ASP A 420 -28.82 -1.52 11.65
N ALA A 421 -27.72 -1.02 11.08
CA ALA A 421 -27.00 -1.73 10.01
C ALA A 421 -26.25 -2.97 10.50
N ILE A 422 -25.74 -2.96 11.73
CA ILE A 422 -25.13 -4.14 12.37
C ILE A 422 -26.21 -5.19 12.67
N GLU A 423 -27.34 -4.77 13.24
CA GLU A 423 -28.49 -5.64 13.53
C GLU A 423 -28.98 -6.35 12.25
N LYS A 424 -29.26 -5.60 11.18
CA LYS A 424 -29.70 -6.17 9.89
C LYS A 424 -28.64 -7.00 9.14
N THR A 425 -27.35 -6.78 9.41
CA THR A 425 -26.28 -7.66 8.90
C THR A 425 -26.32 -9.01 9.61
N VAL A 426 -26.53 -9.01 10.93
CA VAL A 426 -26.70 -10.24 11.73
C VAL A 426 -27.99 -10.98 11.37
N GLU A 427 -29.08 -10.27 11.09
CA GLU A 427 -30.31 -10.86 10.56
C GLU A 427 -30.07 -11.53 9.19
N ALA A 428 -29.50 -10.81 8.22
CA ALA A 428 -29.24 -11.33 6.88
C ALA A 428 -28.37 -12.60 6.89
N LEU A 429 -27.27 -12.61 7.65
CA LEU A 429 -26.38 -13.78 7.74
C LEU A 429 -27.02 -14.98 8.46
N ARG A 430 -27.99 -14.74 9.36
CA ARG A 430 -28.80 -15.82 9.96
C ARG A 430 -29.85 -16.35 9.00
N GLU A 431 -30.47 -15.50 8.16
CA GLU A 431 -31.37 -15.94 7.10
C GLU A 431 -30.64 -16.72 5.99
N GLU A 432 -29.39 -16.37 5.67
CA GLU A 432 -28.54 -17.06 4.70
C GLU A 432 -27.90 -18.36 5.25
N GLY A 433 -27.97 -18.60 6.58
CA GLY A 433 -27.36 -19.76 7.24
C GLY A 433 -25.84 -19.67 7.45
N ASP A 434 -25.30 -18.46 7.31
CA ASP A 434 -23.89 -18.09 7.49
C ASP A 434 -23.50 -17.87 8.97
N LEU A 435 -24.48 -17.75 9.88
CA LEU A 435 -24.29 -17.41 11.30
C LEU A 435 -25.31 -18.13 12.20
N GLY A 436 -24.88 -18.67 13.34
CA GLY A 436 -25.73 -19.45 14.26
C GLY A 436 -26.55 -18.63 15.27
N GLU A 437 -27.28 -19.35 16.14
CA GLU A 437 -28.02 -18.76 17.28
C GLU A 437 -27.08 -18.34 18.43
N ASP A 438 -26.04 -19.14 18.71
CA ASP A 438 -25.01 -18.90 19.74
C ASP A 438 -23.90 -17.90 19.28
N ASP A 439 -24.00 -17.41 18.05
CA ASP A 439 -23.04 -16.49 17.43
C ASP A 439 -23.44 -15.01 17.59
N GLU A 440 -22.45 -14.16 17.81
CA GLU A 440 -22.54 -12.71 17.89
C GLU A 440 -21.55 -12.08 16.91
N LEU A 441 -21.96 -11.04 16.16
CA LEU A 441 -21.02 -10.17 15.46
C LEU A 441 -20.76 -8.92 16.30
N LYS A 442 -19.49 -8.64 16.60
CA LYS A 442 -19.07 -7.45 17.35
C LYS A 442 -18.18 -6.57 16.49
N VAL A 443 -18.28 -5.27 16.68
CA VAL A 443 -17.51 -4.29 15.91
C VAL A 443 -16.02 -4.41 16.25
N ALA A 444 -15.23 -4.84 15.27
CA ALA A 444 -13.77 -4.77 15.30
C ALA A 444 -13.29 -3.37 14.90
N ASN A 445 -13.92 -2.76 13.88
CA ASN A 445 -13.63 -1.39 13.47
C ASN A 445 -14.88 -0.72 12.85
N ARG A 446 -15.21 0.50 13.29
CA ARG A 446 -16.12 1.40 12.55
C ARG A 446 -15.25 2.24 11.63
N GLY A 447 -15.18 1.87 10.35
CA GLY A 447 -14.56 2.72 9.34
C GLY A 447 -15.21 4.09 9.33
N ARG A 448 -14.44 5.12 8.97
CA ARG A 448 -14.98 6.48 8.84
C ARG A 448 -16.09 6.50 7.80
N GLU A 449 -17.06 7.36 8.03
CA GLU A 449 -18.07 7.74 7.04
C GLU A 449 -17.36 8.57 5.94
N ILE A 450 -17.59 8.20 4.68
CA ILE A 450 -16.95 8.75 3.48
C ILE A 450 -18.08 9.11 2.51
N GLY A 451 -18.47 10.38 2.51
CA GLY A 451 -19.73 10.82 1.91
C GLY A 451 -20.91 10.05 2.52
N ASN A 452 -21.89 9.64 1.70
CA ASN A 452 -23.03 8.84 2.16
C ASN A 452 -22.69 7.35 2.39
N SER A 453 -21.42 6.94 2.48
CA SER A 453 -21.01 5.53 2.57
C SER A 453 -20.15 5.25 3.80
N GLN A 454 -20.28 4.06 4.39
CA GLN A 454 -19.52 3.67 5.57
C GLN A 454 -19.22 2.17 5.57
N VAL A 455 -17.98 1.83 5.95
CA VAL A 455 -17.52 0.43 6.08
C VAL A 455 -17.51 0.03 7.55
N ILE A 456 -18.20 -1.06 7.90
CA ILE A 456 -18.25 -1.61 9.25
C ILE A 456 -17.55 -2.97 9.21
N LYS A 457 -16.45 -3.12 9.96
CA LYS A 457 -15.74 -4.40 10.13
C LYS A 457 -16.19 -5.07 11.42
N LEU A 458 -16.70 -6.28 11.30
CA LEU A 458 -17.25 -7.11 12.35
C LEU A 458 -16.39 -8.36 12.54
N GLN A 459 -16.10 -8.71 13.79
CA GLN A 459 -15.47 -9.96 14.20
C GLN A 459 -16.57 -10.91 14.70
N GLN A 460 -16.54 -12.18 14.28
CA GLN A 460 -17.43 -13.21 14.81
C GLN A 460 -16.98 -13.66 16.21
N PHE A 461 -17.94 -13.83 17.11
CA PHE A 461 -17.78 -14.45 18.41
C PHE A 461 -18.81 -15.55 18.57
N TYR A 462 -18.42 -16.71 19.11
CA TYR A 462 -19.34 -17.78 19.50
C TYR A 462 -19.31 -17.93 21.02
N LYS A 463 -20.50 -17.88 21.67
CA LYS A 463 -20.65 -17.87 23.14
C LYS A 463 -19.74 -16.87 23.87
N GLY A 464 -19.45 -15.73 23.22
CA GLY A 464 -18.61 -14.66 23.74
C GLY A 464 -17.10 -14.79 23.52
N LEU A 465 -16.60 -15.86 22.88
CA LEU A 465 -15.20 -16.02 22.49
C LEU A 465 -15.00 -15.71 21.00
N PRO A 466 -13.92 -15.01 20.59
CA PRO A 466 -13.69 -14.66 19.20
C PRO A 466 -13.31 -15.88 18.36
N VAL A 467 -13.78 -15.91 17.11
CA VAL A 467 -13.52 -16.97 16.14
C VAL A 467 -12.41 -16.53 15.19
N TYR A 468 -11.28 -17.25 15.19
CA TYR A 468 -10.07 -16.85 14.47
C TYR A 468 -10.29 -16.73 12.96
N GLY A 469 -9.87 -15.61 12.37
CA GLY A 469 -10.01 -15.32 10.93
C GLY A 469 -11.43 -15.03 10.45
N ALA A 470 -12.45 -15.17 11.31
CA ALA A 470 -13.84 -15.03 10.94
C ALA A 470 -14.33 -13.57 11.07
N GLU A 471 -14.33 -12.86 9.95
CA GLU A 471 -14.61 -11.43 9.85
C GLU A 471 -15.69 -11.13 8.80
N THR A 472 -16.56 -10.15 9.07
CA THR A 472 -17.57 -9.66 8.12
C THR A 472 -17.36 -8.19 7.84
N ILE A 473 -17.39 -7.78 6.58
CA ILE A 473 -17.28 -6.39 6.13
C ILE A 473 -18.61 -5.95 5.52
N THR A 474 -19.28 -5.01 6.19
CA THR A 474 -20.55 -4.42 5.74
C THR A 474 -20.28 -3.06 5.11
N LEU A 475 -20.73 -2.84 3.88
CA LEU A 475 -20.80 -1.53 3.26
C LEU A 475 -22.21 -0.96 3.39
N VAL A 476 -22.36 0.06 4.22
CA VAL A 476 -23.53 0.94 4.21
C VAL A 476 -23.32 2.01 3.14
N ARG A 477 -24.36 2.35 2.38
CA ARG A 477 -24.40 3.46 1.44
C ARG A 477 -25.82 4.03 1.32
N GLU A 478 -25.95 5.36 1.34
CA GLU A 478 -27.22 6.07 1.11
C GLU A 478 -28.36 5.57 2.01
N ASN A 479 -28.05 5.30 3.29
CA ASN A 479 -28.95 4.71 4.28
C ASN A 479 -29.46 3.31 3.92
N LYS A 480 -28.61 2.49 3.28
CA LYS A 480 -28.85 1.05 3.04
C LYS A 480 -27.58 0.19 3.21
N ILE A 481 -27.72 -1.10 3.47
CA ILE A 481 -26.64 -2.09 3.31
C ILE A 481 -26.52 -2.41 1.81
N ALA A 482 -25.45 -1.93 1.18
CA ALA A 482 -25.16 -2.13 -0.24
C ALA A 482 -24.44 -3.45 -0.52
N SER A 483 -23.56 -3.90 0.38
CA SER A 483 -22.96 -5.24 0.32
C SER A 483 -22.51 -5.74 1.68
N ILE A 484 -22.61 -7.06 1.88
CA ILE A 484 -21.97 -7.80 2.97
C ILE A 484 -20.93 -8.72 2.34
N ASN A 485 -19.69 -8.70 2.84
CA ASN A 485 -18.68 -9.71 2.53
C ASN A 485 -18.39 -10.48 3.82
N SER A 486 -18.86 -11.72 3.94
CA SER A 486 -18.72 -12.57 5.13
C SER A 486 -17.60 -13.59 4.96
N LYS A 487 -16.70 -13.67 5.95
CA LYS A 487 -15.95 -14.88 6.30
C LYS A 487 -16.47 -15.33 7.65
N THR A 488 -17.60 -16.03 7.68
CA THR A 488 -18.15 -16.57 8.92
C THR A 488 -17.99 -18.08 8.95
N LEU A 489 -18.09 -18.65 10.15
CA LEU A 489 -18.05 -20.08 10.40
C LEU A 489 -19.35 -20.50 11.08
N ASN A 490 -20.12 -21.35 10.42
CA ASN A 490 -21.40 -21.85 10.91
C ASN A 490 -21.25 -23.23 11.56
N ASP A 491 -22.32 -23.71 12.19
CA ASP A 491 -22.38 -24.99 12.92
C ASP A 491 -21.28 -25.19 13.98
N ILE A 492 -20.75 -24.09 14.55
CA ILE A 492 -19.81 -24.15 15.67
C ILE A 492 -20.51 -24.81 16.86
N ASN A 493 -19.97 -25.94 17.32
CA ASN A 493 -20.54 -26.73 18.41
C ASN A 493 -19.44 -27.37 19.25
N ILE A 494 -18.82 -26.55 20.12
CA ILE A 494 -17.79 -26.97 21.08
C ILE A 494 -18.14 -26.49 22.49
N ASP A 495 -17.55 -27.15 23.49
CA ASP A 495 -17.44 -26.57 24.84
C ASP A 495 -16.47 -25.39 24.79
N THR A 496 -16.86 -24.28 25.42
CA THR A 496 -16.06 -23.04 25.53
C THR A 496 -15.37 -22.92 26.89
N THR A 497 -15.41 -23.98 27.70
CA THR A 497 -14.72 -24.09 28.99
C THR A 497 -13.32 -24.68 28.79
N PRO A 498 -12.24 -23.91 29.01
CA PRO A 498 -10.89 -24.46 28.94
C PRO A 498 -10.64 -25.40 30.13
N ALA A 499 -10.06 -26.58 29.90
CA ALA A 499 -9.74 -27.52 30.99
C ALA A 499 -8.41 -27.20 31.67
N LEU A 500 -7.53 -26.47 30.96
CA LEU A 500 -6.27 -25.91 31.44
C LEU A 500 -6.35 -24.38 31.42
N SER A 501 -5.88 -23.71 32.48
CA SER A 501 -5.60 -22.28 32.40
C SER A 501 -4.48 -21.98 31.40
N ALA A 502 -4.36 -20.73 30.96
CA ALA A 502 -3.29 -20.31 30.06
C ALA A 502 -1.91 -20.67 30.64
N ASP A 503 -1.65 -20.31 31.90
CA ASP A 503 -0.37 -20.57 32.57
C ASP A 503 -0.03 -22.06 32.61
N GLU A 504 -1.01 -22.93 32.88
CA GLU A 504 -0.84 -24.40 32.83
C GLU A 504 -0.56 -24.90 31.41
N ALA A 505 -1.27 -24.38 30.41
CA ALA A 505 -1.08 -24.78 29.01
C ALA A 505 0.30 -24.37 28.47
N PHE A 506 0.74 -23.12 28.72
CA PHE A 506 2.07 -22.67 28.30
C PHE A 506 3.19 -23.40 29.05
N THR A 507 3.02 -23.68 30.35
CA THR A 507 3.99 -24.50 31.12
C THR A 507 4.17 -25.90 30.51
N LEU A 508 3.08 -26.54 30.08
CA LEU A 508 3.14 -27.86 29.45
C LEU A 508 3.76 -27.80 28.03
N ALA A 509 3.51 -26.72 27.28
CA ALA A 509 4.14 -26.49 25.98
C ALA A 509 5.66 -26.22 26.09
N GLU A 510 6.14 -25.56 27.15
CA GLU A 510 7.59 -25.41 27.42
C GLU A 510 8.29 -26.78 27.57
N ASP A 511 7.66 -27.72 28.28
CA ASP A 511 8.16 -29.09 28.48
C ASP A 511 8.15 -29.92 27.17
N GLU A 512 7.14 -29.73 26.30
CA GLU A 512 7.06 -30.42 24.99
C GLU A 512 8.11 -29.90 24.00
N VAL A 513 8.18 -28.57 23.81
CA VAL A 513 9.14 -27.90 22.91
C VAL A 513 10.57 -27.94 23.46
N LYS A 514 10.73 -28.13 24.79
CA LYS A 514 12.01 -28.10 25.54
C LYS A 514 12.72 -26.76 25.42
N SER A 515 11.91 -25.70 25.38
CA SER A 515 12.31 -24.31 25.31
C SER A 515 11.44 -23.52 26.27
N THR A 516 12.03 -22.57 26.99
CA THR A 516 11.26 -21.50 27.64
C THR A 516 10.48 -20.72 26.57
N LEU A 517 9.26 -20.30 26.91
CA LEU A 517 8.32 -19.57 26.07
C LEU A 517 7.91 -18.28 26.80
N ARG A 518 8.68 -17.21 26.59
CA ARG A 518 8.40 -15.90 27.19
C ARG A 518 7.18 -15.28 26.49
N MET A 519 6.02 -15.27 27.16
CA MET A 519 4.86 -14.53 26.64
C MET A 519 5.17 -13.04 26.44
N LEU A 520 4.83 -12.52 25.28
CA LEU A 520 5.00 -11.11 24.88
C LEU A 520 3.73 -10.31 25.17
N GLN A 521 2.57 -10.93 24.97
CA GLN A 521 1.25 -10.42 25.35
C GLN A 521 0.48 -11.44 26.20
N GLN A 522 -0.63 -11.01 26.81
CA GLN A 522 -1.51 -11.91 27.55
C GLN A 522 -2.21 -12.89 26.59
N ALA A 523 -2.18 -14.18 26.93
CA ALA A 523 -2.87 -15.22 26.16
C ALA A 523 -4.39 -14.96 26.08
N GLN A 524 -4.94 -15.11 24.88
CA GLN A 524 -6.36 -14.96 24.58
C GLN A 524 -6.98 -16.33 24.31
N LEU A 525 -8.11 -16.64 24.96
CA LEU A 525 -8.90 -17.83 24.63
C LEU A 525 -9.73 -17.54 23.37
N ILE A 526 -9.53 -18.32 22.32
CA ILE A 526 -10.18 -18.14 21.02
C ILE A 526 -10.68 -19.48 20.46
N ILE A 527 -11.50 -19.41 19.41
CA ILE A 527 -12.01 -20.57 18.68
C ILE A 527 -11.29 -20.65 17.34
N PHE A 528 -10.72 -21.81 17.01
CA PHE A 528 -9.88 -22.03 15.84
C PHE A 528 -10.39 -23.20 15.01
N LYS A 529 -10.46 -23.06 13.68
CA LYS A 529 -10.87 -24.14 12.76
C LYS A 529 -9.63 -24.82 12.17
N LYS A 530 -9.53 -26.14 12.31
CA LYS A 530 -8.47 -26.97 11.71
C LYS A 530 -9.07 -28.16 10.97
N GLY A 531 -8.94 -28.17 9.64
CA GLY A 531 -9.76 -29.02 8.77
C GLY A 531 -11.25 -28.77 9.07
N ASP A 532 -12.03 -29.84 9.21
CA ASP A 532 -13.47 -29.77 9.54
C ASP A 532 -13.77 -29.63 11.04
N ASN A 533 -12.76 -29.51 11.90
CA ASN A 533 -12.94 -29.46 13.36
C ASN A 533 -12.77 -28.04 13.91
N TYR A 534 -13.55 -27.74 14.94
CA TYR A 534 -13.39 -26.55 15.78
C TYR A 534 -12.66 -26.92 17.07
N LEU A 535 -11.70 -26.08 17.48
CA LEU A 535 -10.86 -26.26 18.66
C LEU A 535 -10.91 -25.00 19.53
N LEU A 536 -11.00 -25.21 20.84
CA LEU A 536 -10.87 -24.15 21.84
C LEU A 536 -9.37 -24.00 22.19
N VAL A 537 -8.75 -22.88 21.82
CA VAL A 537 -7.30 -22.70 21.92
C VAL A 537 -6.89 -21.44 22.67
N TRP A 538 -5.79 -21.52 23.40
CA TRP A 538 -5.06 -20.35 23.90
C TRP A 538 -4.15 -19.83 22.78
N ARG A 539 -4.46 -18.66 22.21
CA ARG A 539 -3.54 -17.91 21.35
C ARG A 539 -2.66 -17.02 22.22
N ALA A 540 -1.34 -17.09 22.03
CA ALA A 540 -0.43 -16.07 22.53
C ALA A 540 0.71 -15.82 21.53
N GLU A 541 1.34 -14.66 21.65
CA GLU A 541 2.61 -14.38 20.98
C GLU A 541 3.72 -14.52 22.03
N VAL A 542 4.73 -15.33 21.72
CA VAL A 542 5.75 -15.77 22.66
C VAL A 542 7.13 -15.74 22.00
N GLU A 543 8.16 -15.46 22.79
CA GLU A 543 9.56 -15.55 22.40
C GLU A 543 10.15 -16.86 22.94
N LYS A 544 10.61 -17.73 22.03
CA LYS A 544 11.33 -18.96 22.37
C LYS A 544 12.71 -18.62 22.94
N ALA A 545 13.33 -19.55 23.66
CA ALA A 545 14.71 -19.42 24.16
C ALA A 545 15.79 -19.28 23.06
N THR A 546 15.41 -19.40 21.79
CA THR A 546 16.24 -19.11 20.60
C THR A 546 16.21 -17.65 20.15
N GLY A 547 15.35 -16.80 20.74
CA GLY A 547 15.04 -15.45 20.25
C GLY A 547 14.03 -15.42 19.09
N GLU A 548 13.59 -16.59 18.59
CA GLU A 548 12.48 -16.65 17.63
C GLU A 548 11.17 -16.30 18.35
N GLN A 549 10.48 -15.26 17.89
CA GLN A 549 9.11 -15.01 18.29
C GLN A 549 8.15 -15.83 17.43
N VAL A 550 7.07 -16.32 18.02
CA VAL A 550 6.04 -17.11 17.34
C VAL A 550 4.65 -16.80 17.92
N MET A 551 3.62 -16.91 17.10
CA MET A 551 2.24 -16.98 17.55
C MET A 551 1.88 -18.46 17.73
N LEU A 552 1.67 -18.89 18.99
CA LEU A 552 1.22 -20.23 19.33
C LEU A 552 -0.29 -20.29 19.50
N PHE A 553 -0.87 -21.40 19.06
CA PHE A 553 -2.25 -21.79 19.30
C PHE A 553 -2.21 -23.12 20.07
N LEU A 554 -2.40 -23.08 21.39
CA LEU A 554 -2.35 -24.27 22.25
C LEU A 554 -3.75 -24.81 22.52
N ASP A 555 -3.96 -26.12 22.39
CA ASP A 555 -5.21 -26.78 22.75
C ASP A 555 -5.51 -26.58 24.26
N SER A 556 -6.62 -25.90 24.58
CA SER A 556 -6.96 -25.56 25.97
C SER A 556 -7.39 -26.75 26.84
N SER A 557 -7.44 -27.97 26.28
CA SER A 557 -7.73 -29.21 27.00
C SER A 557 -6.48 -30.04 27.34
N ASN A 558 -5.40 -29.91 26.56
CA ASN A 558 -4.25 -30.82 26.61
C ASN A 558 -2.88 -30.17 26.30
N ALA A 559 -2.85 -28.86 26.04
CA ALA A 559 -1.66 -28.03 25.76
C ALA A 559 -0.90 -28.32 24.46
N LEU A 560 -1.32 -29.28 23.63
CA LEU A 560 -0.68 -29.54 22.34
C LEU A 560 -0.68 -28.29 21.45
N ILE A 561 0.43 -28.05 20.75
CA ILE A 561 0.52 -27.01 19.72
C ILE A 561 -0.37 -27.40 18.55
N VAL A 562 -1.50 -26.72 18.42
CA VAL A 562 -2.42 -26.86 17.29
C VAL A 562 -1.83 -26.20 16.06
N GLU A 563 -1.25 -25.00 16.21
CA GLU A 563 -0.60 -24.24 15.14
C GLU A 563 0.53 -23.37 15.72
N GLU A 564 1.60 -23.16 14.95
CA GLU A 564 2.70 -22.24 15.26
C GLU A 564 2.98 -21.38 14.02
N ILE A 565 3.04 -20.05 14.20
CA ILE A 565 3.30 -19.09 13.12
C ILE A 565 4.51 -18.22 13.51
N SER A 566 5.63 -18.32 12.80
CA SER A 566 6.85 -17.57 13.14
C SER A 566 6.73 -16.07 12.88
N LEU A 567 7.24 -15.29 13.84
CA LEU A 567 7.31 -13.83 13.87
C LEU A 567 8.81 -13.46 13.93
N HIS A 568 9.38 -13.02 12.81
CA HIS A 568 10.83 -12.78 12.73
C HIS A 568 11.20 -11.36 13.16
N ILE A 569 11.96 -11.26 14.26
CA ILE A 569 12.77 -10.09 14.64
C ILE A 569 14.23 -10.32 14.19
N SER A 570 14.92 -9.25 13.81
CA SER A 570 16.38 -9.25 13.60
C SER A 570 17.10 -8.45 14.69
N GLU A 571 18.32 -8.86 15.03
CA GLU A 571 19.18 -8.12 15.94
C GLU A 571 20.19 -7.22 15.19
N GLY A 572 20.40 -6.02 15.73
CA GLY A 572 21.75 -5.49 15.87
C GLY A 572 22.17 -4.34 14.95
N LEU A 573 22.34 -3.17 15.57
CA LEU A 573 23.62 -2.45 15.52
C LEU A 573 23.76 -1.53 16.75
N VAL A 574 24.44 -2.02 17.79
CA VAL A 574 24.88 -1.20 18.92
C VAL A 574 26.20 -0.54 18.55
N ASP A 575 26.23 0.78 18.46
CA ASP A 575 27.47 1.54 18.22
C ASP A 575 28.12 1.93 19.55
N GLU A 576 29.19 1.22 19.94
CA GLU A 576 30.07 1.68 21.00
C GLU A 576 31.03 2.75 20.48
N THR A 577 31.07 3.91 21.16
CA THR A 577 32.08 4.99 21.11
C THR A 577 31.84 6.21 20.18
N LYS A 578 31.09 7.20 20.70
CA LYS A 578 31.67 8.52 21.07
C LYS A 578 30.79 9.40 21.96
#